data_AF-T0C879-F1
#
_entry.id   AF-T0C879-F1
#
_cell.length_a   1.000
_cell.length_b   1.000
_cell.length_c   1.000
_cell.angle_alpha   90.00
_cell.angle_beta   90.00
_cell.angle_gamma   90.00
#
_symmetry.space_group_name_H-M   'P 1'
#
loop_
_entity.id
_entity.type
_entity.pdbx_description
1 polymer ?
#
loop_
_entity_poly.entity_id
_entity_poly.type
_entity_poly.pdbx_seq_one_letter_code
_entity_poly.pdbx_strand_id
1 'polypeptide(L)'
;MKIDEGNVFELMRLVLPEHRGAMNQYQTARAIRKKPVLSQQEWEDMSFVISDAIESGSSVRLTLFGPFENEVWEGVPVIYAGQLHIVIDDERRRLPVERLIAVTTSN
;
A
#
# COMPACT_ATOMS: atom_id res chain seq x y z
N MET A 1 18.23 12.43 16.61
CA MET A 1 17.26 11.38 16.94
C MET A 1 17.15 10.54 15.68
N LYS A 2 17.75 9.34 15.65
CA LYS A 2 17.73 8.47 14.47
C LYS A 2 16.43 7.68 14.53
N ILE A 3 15.48 8.01 13.67
CA ILE A 3 14.27 7.23 13.49
C ILE A 3 14.67 6.03 12.62
N ASP A 4 14.21 4.86 13.01
CA ASP A 4 14.54 3.58 12.43
C ASP A 4 13.93 3.49 11.01
N GLU A 5 14.65 4.04 10.03
CA GLU A 5 14.27 4.13 8.60
C GLU A 5 14.08 2.76 7.92
N GLY A 6 14.33 1.66 8.66
CA GLY A 6 14.25 0.28 8.16
C GLY A 6 12.92 -0.43 8.38
N ASN A 7 11.96 0.13 9.12
CA ASN A 7 10.80 -0.67 9.58
C ASN A 7 9.62 -0.67 8.59
N VAL A 8 9.38 0.40 7.84
CA VAL A 8 8.23 0.45 6.89
C VAL A 8 8.36 -0.64 5.82
N PHE A 9 9.57 -0.83 5.29
CA PHE A 9 9.86 -1.88 4.32
C PHE A 9 9.68 -3.28 4.94
N GLU A 10 10.15 -3.50 6.17
CA GLU A 10 9.97 -4.78 6.88
C GLU A 10 8.49 -5.11 7.15
N LEU A 11 7.66 -4.11 7.44
CA LEU A 11 6.20 -4.28 7.59
C LEU A 11 5.50 -4.62 6.28
N MET A 12 6.01 -4.13 5.15
CA MET A 12 5.51 -4.49 3.81
C MET A 12 6.06 -5.83 3.32
N ARG A 13 7.28 -6.22 3.73
CA ARG A 13 7.97 -7.43 3.28
C ARG A 13 7.26 -8.73 3.67
N LEU A 14 6.47 -8.74 4.74
CA LEU A 14 5.59 -9.87 5.07
C LEU A 14 4.54 -10.18 3.97
N VAL A 15 4.34 -9.26 3.03
CA VAL A 15 3.41 -9.40 1.88
C VAL A 15 4.17 -9.55 0.55
N LEU A 16 5.49 -9.73 0.57
CA LEU A 16 6.29 -10.04 -0.63
C LEU A 16 6.36 -11.58 -0.81
N PRO A 17 5.74 -12.16 -1.84
CA PRO A 17 6.11 -13.50 -2.27
C PRO A 17 7.47 -13.42 -2.95
N GLU A 18 8.49 -13.96 -2.28
CA GLU A 18 9.83 -14.15 -2.87
C GLU A 18 9.69 -14.91 -4.20
N HIS A 19 9.97 -14.22 -5.29
CA HIS A 19 10.03 -14.67 -6.69
C HIS A 19 9.40 -16.03 -7.00
N ARG A 20 8.14 -16.05 -7.49
CA ARG A 20 7.73 -17.07 -8.46
C ARG A 20 6.81 -16.49 -9.51
N GLY A 21 7.27 -16.60 -10.76
CA GLY A 21 6.39 -16.57 -11.92
C GLY A 21 5.24 -17.56 -11.69
N ALA A 22 4.05 -17.01 -11.53
CA ALA A 22 2.82 -17.77 -11.55
C ALA A 22 1.83 -16.97 -12.38
N MET A 23 2.04 -17.07 -13.70
CA MET A 23 0.96 -16.98 -14.68
C MET A 23 -0.05 -18.09 -14.33
N ASN A 24 -0.88 -17.88 -13.30
CA ASN A 24 -1.87 -18.86 -12.92
C ASN A 24 -3.21 -18.50 -13.55
N GLN A 25 -3.43 -19.20 -14.65
CA GLN A 25 -4.66 -19.34 -15.39
C GLN A 25 -5.85 -19.57 -14.45
N TYR A 26 -6.70 -18.55 -14.29
CA TYR A 26 -8.11 -18.77 -14.01
C TYR A 26 -8.92 -17.90 -14.96
N GLN A 27 -9.05 -18.41 -16.17
CA GLN A 27 -10.20 -18.14 -17.01
C GLN A 27 -11.39 -18.81 -16.33
N THR A 28 -12.37 -18.05 -15.86
CA THR A 28 -13.82 -18.28 -16.02
C THR A 28 -14.61 -17.29 -15.16
N ALA A 29 -15.67 -16.72 -15.74
CA ALA A 29 -16.69 -15.84 -15.15
C ALA A 29 -16.39 -14.32 -15.10
N ARG A 30 -16.71 -13.66 -16.23
CA ARG A 30 -17.21 -12.27 -16.41
C ARG A 30 -16.95 -11.25 -15.27
N ALA A 31 -16.16 -10.22 -15.61
CA ALA A 31 -16.11 -8.89 -14.97
C ALA A 31 -15.42 -8.73 -13.60
N ILE A 32 -14.55 -9.65 -13.17
CA ILE A 32 -13.65 -9.40 -12.03
C ILE A 32 -12.41 -8.68 -12.55
N ARG A 33 -12.20 -7.41 -12.17
CA ARG A 33 -10.97 -6.68 -12.50
C ARG A 33 -9.76 -7.52 -12.09
N LYS A 34 -8.73 -7.59 -12.93
CA LYS A 34 -7.45 -8.21 -12.53
C LYS A 34 -6.73 -7.23 -11.62
N LYS A 35 -6.37 -7.67 -10.41
CA LYS A 35 -5.46 -6.91 -9.55
C LYS A 35 -4.14 -6.70 -10.32
N PRO A 36 -3.66 -5.46 -10.46
CA PRO A 36 -2.39 -5.21 -11.13
C PRO A 36 -1.26 -5.93 -10.40
N VAL A 37 -0.37 -6.56 -11.18
CA VAL A 37 0.86 -7.14 -10.65
C VAL A 37 1.86 -6.00 -10.59
N LEU A 38 2.12 -5.50 -9.38
CA LEU A 38 3.15 -4.50 -9.14
C LEU A 38 4.53 -5.18 -9.20
N SER A 39 5.44 -4.60 -9.97
CA SER A 39 6.85 -4.95 -10.00
C SER A 39 7.53 -4.56 -8.69
N GLN A 40 8.73 -5.11 -8.44
CA GLN A 40 9.52 -4.78 -7.27
C GLN A 40 9.82 -3.27 -7.18
N GLN A 41 10.16 -2.64 -8.32
CA GLN A 41 10.41 -1.21 -8.39
C GLN A 41 9.18 -0.39 -7.97
N GLU A 42 7.99 -0.75 -8.46
CA GLU A 42 6.75 -0.05 -8.09
C GLU A 42 6.46 -0.18 -6.58
N TRP A 43 6.78 -1.31 -5.97
CA TRP A 43 6.68 -1.48 -4.52
C TRP A 43 7.69 -0.64 -3.75
N GLU A 44 8.94 -0.58 -4.20
CA GLU A 44 9.99 0.25 -3.59
C GLU A 44 9.62 1.73 -3.66
N ASP A 45 9.15 2.19 -4.82
CA ASP A 45 8.69 3.57 -5.02
C ASP A 45 7.50 3.89 -4.09
N MET A 46 6.52 2.99 -3.99
CA MET A 46 5.37 3.16 -3.09
C MET A 46 5.80 3.17 -1.62
N SER A 47 6.72 2.28 -1.23
CA SER A 47 7.25 2.23 0.13
C SER A 47 8.00 3.52 0.46
N PHE A 48 8.79 4.05 -0.47
CA PHE A 48 9.50 5.31 -0.29
C PHE A 48 8.52 6.47 -0.06
N VAL A 49 7.50 6.60 -0.91
CA VAL A 49 6.49 7.66 -0.78
C VAL A 49 5.72 7.56 0.54
N ILE A 50 5.37 6.35 0.99
CA ILE A 50 4.70 6.16 2.28
C ILE A 50 5.62 6.54 3.44
N SER A 51 6.88 6.12 3.41
CA SER A 51 7.87 6.47 4.44
C SER A 51 8.05 7.98 4.54
N ASP A 52 8.28 8.65 3.41
CA ASP A 52 8.40 10.12 3.33
C ASP A 52 7.15 10.80 3.91
N ALA A 53 5.95 10.32 3.55
CA ALA A 53 4.70 10.86 4.08
C ALA A 53 4.53 10.65 5.59
N ILE A 54 4.98 9.52 6.14
CA ILE A 54 4.98 9.27 7.58
C ILE A 54 5.94 10.25 8.29
N GLU A 55 7.12 10.46 7.73
CA GLU A 55 8.15 11.35 8.32
C GLU A 55 7.76 12.83 8.22
N SER A 56 7.20 13.25 7.09
CA SER A 56 6.74 14.62 6.87
C SER A 56 5.37 14.90 7.49
N GLY A 57 4.62 13.87 7.88
CA GLY A 57 3.23 14.00 8.33
C GLY A 57 2.28 14.46 7.20
N SER A 58 2.67 14.23 5.95
CA SER A 58 1.91 14.67 4.78
C SER A 58 0.75 13.74 4.47
N SER A 59 -0.33 14.31 3.91
CA SER A 59 -1.45 13.51 3.40
C SER A 59 -1.07 12.81 2.10
N VAL A 60 -1.44 11.55 1.97
CA VAL A 60 -1.28 10.77 0.74
C VAL A 60 -2.62 10.24 0.28
N ARG A 61 -2.70 10.02 -1.02
CA ARG A 61 -3.80 9.33 -1.69
C ARG A 61 -3.38 7.91 -2.02
N LEU A 62 -4.01 6.95 -1.36
CA LEU A 62 -3.81 5.52 -1.52
C LEU A 62 -4.91 4.94 -2.40
N THR A 63 -4.53 4.26 -3.47
CA THR A 63 -5.49 3.53 -4.30
C THR A 63 -5.45 2.06 -3.93
N LEU A 64 -6.56 1.54 -3.45
CA LEU A 64 -6.77 0.17 -3.04
C LEU A 64 -7.61 -0.57 -4.08
N PHE A 65 -7.15 -1.74 -4.47
CA PHE A 65 -7.88 -2.65 -5.32
C PHE A 65 -9.08 -3.23 -4.58
N GLY A 66 -10.29 -2.99 -5.09
CA GLY A 66 -11.51 -3.60 -4.63
C GLY A 66 -12.12 -4.58 -5.63
N PRO A 67 -13.03 -5.45 -5.16
CA PRO A 67 -13.65 -6.48 -5.99
C PRO A 67 -14.54 -5.92 -7.11
N PHE A 68 -15.09 -4.71 -6.92
CA PHE A 68 -15.98 -4.04 -7.86
C PHE A 68 -15.37 -2.76 -8.44
N GLU A 69 -14.73 -1.94 -7.60
CA GLU A 69 -14.06 -0.71 -7.99
C GLU A 69 -12.79 -0.47 -7.16
N ASN A 70 -11.96 0.49 -7.59
CA ASN A 70 -10.79 0.88 -6.81
C ASN A 70 -11.26 1.83 -5.71
N GLU A 71 -10.95 1.51 -4.47
CA GLU A 71 -11.20 2.39 -3.34
C GLU A 71 -10.05 3.39 -3.25
N VAL A 72 -10.37 4.66 -3.02
CA VAL A 72 -9.36 5.72 -2.84
C VAL A 72 -9.46 6.19 -1.40
N TRP A 73 -8.36 6.10 -0.68
CA TRP A 73 -8.24 6.55 0.70
C TRP A 73 -7.29 7.74 0.71
N GLU A 74 -7.72 8.85 1.28
CA GLU A 74 -6.92 10.08 1.39
C GLU A 74 -6.73 10.41 2.86
N GLY A 75 -5.49 10.57 3.29
CA GLY A 75 -5.20 10.79 4.70
C GLY A 75 -3.73 10.66 5.04
N VAL A 76 -3.42 10.79 6.32
CA VAL A 76 -2.03 10.76 6.80
C VAL A 76 -1.64 9.32 7.16
N PRO A 77 -0.60 8.75 6.54
CA PRO A 77 -0.13 7.42 6.88
C PRO A 77 0.63 7.47 8.21
N VAL A 78 0.36 6.51 9.09
CA VAL A 78 0.97 6.42 10.42
C VAL A 78 1.29 4.98 10.78
N ILE A 79 2.42 4.76 11.46
CA ILE A 79 2.72 3.45 12.05
C ILE A 79 2.13 3.40 13.46
N TYR A 80 1.27 2.43 13.70
CA TYR A 80 0.68 2.19 15.02
C TYR A 80 0.77 0.70 15.36
N ALA A 81 1.32 0.38 16.54
CA ALA A 81 1.54 -0.99 17.00
C ALA A 81 2.33 -1.87 16.00
N GLY A 82 3.29 -1.27 15.28
CA GLY A 82 4.04 -1.98 14.23
C GLY A 82 3.20 -2.35 13.02
N GLN A 83 2.10 -1.64 12.75
CA GLN A 83 1.27 -1.85 11.58
C GLN A 83 0.98 -0.52 10.89
N LEU A 84 0.94 -0.55 9.56
CA LEU A 84 0.62 0.63 8.77
C LEU A 84 -0.88 0.93 8.86
N HIS A 85 -1.17 2.15 9.28
CA HIS A 85 -2.52 2.72 9.35
C HIS A 85 -2.57 4.00 8.53
N ILE A 86 -3.77 4.42 8.19
CA ILE A 86 -4.04 5.75 7.65
C ILE A 86 -5.09 6.43 8.51
N VAL A 87 -4.93 7.72 8.73
CA VAL A 87 -5.92 8.56 9.43
C VAL A 87 -6.71 9.33 8.37
N ILE A 88 -8.01 9.05 8.29
CA ILE A 88 -8.96 9.64 7.33
C ILE A 88 -10.08 10.27 8.17
N ASP A 89 -10.34 11.57 8.02
CA ASP A 89 -11.39 12.28 8.78
C ASP A 89 -11.34 12.02 10.31
N ASP A 90 -10.14 12.05 10.90
CA ASP A 90 -9.85 11.71 12.31
C ASP A 90 -10.07 10.23 12.70
N GLU A 91 -10.53 9.39 11.77
CA GLU A 91 -10.69 7.96 11.96
C GLU A 91 -9.41 7.21 11.53
N ARG A 92 -8.83 6.44 12.45
CA ARG A 92 -7.70 5.57 12.13
C ARG A 92 -8.17 4.25 11.55
N ARG A 93 -7.77 3.96 10.32
CA ARG A 93 -8.04 2.69 9.64
C ARG A 93 -6.74 1.94 9.35
N ARG A 94 -6.76 0.63 9.60
CA ARG A 94 -5.63 -0.23 9.22
C ARG A 94 -5.54 -0.29 7.70
N LEU A 95 -4.36 -0.07 7.15
CA LEU A 95 -4.15 -0.13 5.70
C LEU A 95 -3.89 -1.57 5.27
N PRO A 96 -4.75 -2.18 4.43
CA PRO A 96 -4.46 -3.48 3.85
C PRO A 96 -3.46 -3.31 2.70
N VAL A 97 -2.16 -3.38 3.02
CA VAL A 97 -1.04 -3.23 2.07
C VAL A 97 -1.20 -4.17 0.87
N GLU A 98 -1.72 -5.37 1.10
CA GLU A 98 -2.00 -6.31 0.02
C GLU A 98 -2.95 -5.73 -1.05
N ARG A 99 -3.90 -4.87 -0.69
CA ARG A 99 -4.84 -4.28 -1.63
C ARG A 99 -4.27 -3.02 -2.29
N LEU A 100 -3.16 -2.49 -1.81
CA LEU A 100 -2.58 -1.25 -2.31
C LEU A 100 -2.01 -1.45 -3.72
N ILE A 101 -2.39 -0.55 -4.63
CA ILE A 101 -1.97 -0.60 -6.04
C ILE A 101 -1.33 0.70 -6.54
N ALA A 102 -1.49 1.80 -5.81
CA ALA A 102 -0.78 3.05 -6.07
C ALA A 102 -0.79 3.96 -4.84
N VAL A 103 0.26 4.77 -4.70
CA VAL A 103 0.35 5.86 -3.73
C VAL A 103 0.77 7.13 -4.46
N THR A 104 0.08 8.22 -4.19
CA THR A 104 0.45 9.55 -4.67
C THR A 104 0.40 10.54 -3.53
N THR A 105 1.37 11.45 -3.44
CA THR A 105 1.32 12.56 -2.49
C THR A 105 0.18 13.51 -2.84
N SER A 106 -0.66 13.86 -1.87
CA SER A 106 -1.66 14.92 -2.05
C SER A 106 -0.93 16.25 -1.79
N ASN A 107 -0.41 16.84 -2.86
CA ASN A 107 0.21 18.17 -2.84
C ASN A 107 -0.84 19.29 -2.85
#